data_AF-A0A419H2Z7-F1
#
_entry.id   AF-A0A419H2Z7-F1
#
_cell.length_a   1.000
_cell.length_b   1.000
_cell.length_c   1.000
_cell.angle_alpha   90.00
_cell.angle_beta   90.00
_cell.angle_gamma   90.00
#
_symmetry.space_group_name_H-M   'P 1'
#
loop_
_entity.id
_entity.type
_entity.pdbx_description
1 polymer ?
#
loop_
_entity_poly.entity_id
_entity_poly.type
_entity_poly.pdbx_seq_one_letter_code
_entity_poly.pdbx_strand_id
1 'polypeptide(L)'
;MKNRIRNSGLFLLFCLSSYAYAQNPYNVEYNEVRGSLKSSDKYKKDFGRYHGFELPLYEGEKANFALFSADFNGRLVLVDPKGKVYKQSGEARDGMVSILTEIPISGDWILYVVGGKNDTGEFALRYAFAASNSLNISSNMDFCSSLNFLIAHAAAHFMMFPVDQLNGSGMELMGRNGNAEINEKDGSLNITIYEGADENRAKTSFNDTYSRITNCIGDWNSAEIHSKNEKEEDILNGKTFFEKGNKDGAKVSIKMIRQNNPTDYNKISYRVLLIVK
;
A
#
# COMPACT_ATOMS: atom_id res chain seq x y z
N MET A 1 -59.83 -10.95 -13.20
CA MET A 1 -59.06 -11.71 -12.19
C MET A 1 -57.58 -11.50 -12.48
N LYS A 2 -56.85 -10.78 -11.61
CA LYS A 2 -55.41 -10.49 -11.75
C LYS A 2 -54.65 -11.32 -10.72
N ASN A 3 -53.78 -12.20 -11.20
CA ASN A 3 -52.98 -13.12 -10.39
C ASN A 3 -51.96 -12.36 -9.52
N ARG A 4 -51.99 -12.66 -8.22
CA ARG A 4 -51.11 -12.11 -7.19
C ARG A 4 -49.99 -13.13 -6.95
N ILE A 5 -48.80 -12.88 -7.49
CA ILE A 5 -47.63 -13.74 -7.25
C ILE A 5 -47.04 -13.35 -5.89
N ARG A 6 -47.14 -14.27 -4.91
CA ARG A 6 -46.46 -14.20 -3.61
C ARG A 6 -45.02 -14.68 -3.81
N ASN A 7 -44.06 -13.77 -3.88
CA ASN A 7 -42.65 -14.10 -3.65
C ASN A 7 -42.38 -14.03 -2.15
N SER A 8 -42.49 -15.18 -1.49
CA SER A 8 -41.98 -15.43 -0.15
C SER A 8 -40.83 -16.42 -0.29
N GLY A 9 -39.59 -15.95 -0.19
CA GLY A 9 -38.46 -16.85 -0.23
C GLY A 9 -37.12 -16.14 -0.34
N LEU A 10 -36.29 -16.37 0.68
CA LEU A 10 -34.84 -16.15 0.70
C LEU A 10 -34.33 -14.73 0.99
N PHE A 11 -34.56 -14.29 2.23
CA PHE A 11 -33.74 -13.28 2.91
C PHE A 11 -32.85 -14.03 3.91
N LEU A 12 -31.76 -14.67 3.45
CA LEU A 12 -30.86 -15.42 4.32
C LEU A 12 -29.45 -15.48 3.74
N LEU A 13 -28.47 -15.16 4.59
CA LEU A 13 -27.01 -15.14 4.40
C LEU A 13 -26.39 -13.89 3.74
N PHE A 14 -26.35 -12.78 4.49
CA PHE A 14 -25.29 -11.76 4.33
C PHE A 14 -24.54 -11.42 5.64
N CYS A 15 -24.72 -12.19 6.72
CA CYS A 15 -24.16 -11.85 8.05
C CYS A 15 -23.01 -12.74 8.54
N LEU A 16 -22.44 -13.63 7.71
CA LEU A 16 -21.39 -14.56 8.16
C LEU A 16 -19.96 -14.19 7.70
N SER A 17 -19.77 -13.20 6.83
CA SER A 17 -18.43 -12.77 6.40
C SER A 17 -17.78 -11.73 7.33
N SER A 18 -18.54 -11.11 8.23
CA SER A 18 -18.04 -10.00 9.07
C SER A 18 -17.07 -10.41 10.17
N TYR A 19 -17.03 -11.69 10.57
CA TYR A 19 -16.23 -12.13 11.72
C TYR A 19 -14.74 -12.25 11.42
N ALA A 20 -14.33 -12.52 10.18
CA ALA A 20 -12.92 -12.64 9.83
C ALA A 20 -12.23 -11.26 9.75
N TYR A 21 -12.94 -10.24 9.27
CA TYR A 21 -12.40 -8.88 9.13
C TYR A 21 -12.21 -8.15 10.47
N ALA A 22 -12.92 -8.55 11.52
CA ALA A 22 -12.76 -7.95 12.85
C ALA A 22 -11.48 -8.39 13.58
N GLN A 23 -10.74 -9.38 13.07
CA GLN A 23 -9.57 -9.93 13.75
C GLN A 23 -8.25 -9.27 13.34
N ASN A 24 -8.18 -8.57 12.21
CA ASN A 24 -6.98 -7.85 11.80
C ASN A 24 -7.07 -6.38 12.25
N PRO A 25 -6.34 -5.96 13.29
CA PRO A 25 -6.36 -4.57 13.75
C PRO A 25 -5.74 -3.59 12.75
N TYR A 26 -5.04 -4.08 11.73
CA TYR A 26 -4.26 -3.30 10.76
C TYR A 26 -4.94 -3.15 9.39
N ASN A 27 -6.26 -3.37 9.31
CA ASN A 27 -6.98 -3.37 8.05
C ASN A 27 -6.83 -2.05 7.28
N VAL A 28 -6.47 -2.16 5.99
CA VAL A 28 -6.43 -1.05 5.05
C VAL A 28 -7.22 -1.43 3.82
N GLU A 29 -8.20 -0.60 3.48
CA GLU A 29 -8.89 -0.70 2.20
C GLU A 29 -8.07 0.02 1.13
N TYR A 30 -7.96 -0.59 -0.05
CA TYR A 30 -7.31 0.02 -1.20
C TYR A 30 -8.11 -0.23 -2.47
N ASN A 31 -8.20 0.78 -3.33
CA ASN A 31 -8.82 0.68 -4.64
C ASN A 31 -8.04 1.49 -5.69
N GLU A 32 -8.05 1.02 -6.93
CA GLU A 32 -7.62 1.76 -8.12
C GLU A 32 -8.80 1.90 -9.09
N VAL A 33 -9.10 3.13 -9.49
CA VAL A 33 -10.12 3.45 -10.49
C VAL A 33 -9.47 4.15 -11.66
N ARG A 34 -9.69 3.63 -12.87
CA ARG A 34 -9.24 4.26 -14.11
C ARG A 34 -10.40 5.03 -14.73
N GLY A 35 -10.11 6.21 -15.29
CA GLY A 35 -11.11 7.03 -15.94
C GLY A 35 -10.47 8.04 -16.88
N SER A 36 -11.31 8.90 -17.48
CA SER A 36 -10.84 10.01 -18.31
C SER A 36 -11.65 11.28 -18.14
N LEU A 37 -10.96 12.40 -18.32
CA LEU A 37 -11.59 13.70 -18.56
C LEU A 37 -11.86 13.86 -20.06
N LYS A 38 -13.10 14.15 -20.41
CA LYS A 38 -13.58 14.29 -21.78
C LYS A 38 -14.08 15.70 -22.05
N SER A 39 -14.01 16.15 -23.30
CA SER A 39 -14.53 17.47 -23.71
C SER A 39 -16.03 17.65 -23.42
N SER A 40 -16.78 16.55 -23.33
CA SER A 40 -18.20 16.50 -22.94
C SER A 40 -18.47 16.65 -21.45
N ASP A 41 -17.45 16.52 -20.59
CA ASP A 41 -17.63 16.60 -19.14
C ASP A 41 -18.05 18.02 -18.70
N LYS A 42 -18.65 18.11 -17.51
CA LYS A 42 -19.07 19.39 -16.95
C LYS A 42 -17.86 20.30 -16.73
N TYR A 43 -18.01 21.57 -17.07
CA TYR A 43 -17.01 22.62 -16.86
C TYR A 43 -17.61 23.78 -16.08
N LYS A 44 -16.88 24.28 -15.08
CA LYS A 44 -17.20 25.52 -14.37
C LYS A 44 -15.98 26.44 -14.42
N LYS A 45 -16.19 27.72 -14.74
CA LYS A 45 -15.11 28.69 -15.00
C LYS A 45 -14.03 28.71 -13.91
N ASP A 46 -14.45 28.75 -12.65
CA ASP A 46 -13.55 28.90 -11.49
C ASP A 46 -13.19 27.56 -10.82
N PHE A 47 -13.69 26.44 -11.36
CA PHE A 47 -13.41 25.11 -10.83
C PHE A 47 -12.56 24.29 -11.79
N GLY A 48 -12.90 24.31 -13.08
CA GLY A 48 -12.32 23.46 -14.11
C GLY A 48 -13.32 22.48 -14.70
N ARG A 49 -12.81 21.57 -15.52
CA ARG A 49 -13.52 20.38 -15.99
C ARG A 49 -13.33 19.27 -14.97
N TYR A 50 -14.36 18.49 -14.67
CA TYR A 50 -14.27 17.57 -13.54
C TYR A 50 -15.08 16.28 -13.69
N HIS A 51 -14.60 15.26 -12.97
CA HIS A 51 -15.26 13.98 -12.74
C HIS A 51 -15.35 13.75 -11.22
N GLY A 52 -16.51 13.34 -10.71
CA GLY A 52 -16.76 13.16 -9.28
C GLY A 52 -16.92 11.69 -8.88
N PHE A 53 -16.42 11.32 -7.71
CA PHE A 53 -16.54 10.00 -7.10
C PHE A 53 -17.19 10.15 -5.72
N GLU A 54 -18.28 9.44 -5.50
CA GLU A 54 -18.94 9.36 -4.20
C GLU A 54 -18.27 8.26 -3.36
N LEU A 55 -17.90 8.61 -2.13
CA LEU A 55 -17.14 7.74 -1.23
C LEU A 55 -17.75 7.80 0.17
N PRO A 56 -18.25 6.68 0.73
CA PRO A 56 -18.65 6.64 2.13
C PRO A 56 -17.39 6.65 3.00
N LEU A 57 -17.20 7.69 3.81
CA LEU A 57 -16.08 7.81 4.74
C LEU A 57 -16.60 8.00 6.16
N TYR A 58 -15.85 7.49 7.13
CA TYR A 58 -16.22 7.51 8.54
C TYR A 58 -15.31 8.41 9.37
N GLU A 59 -15.87 9.04 10.40
CA GLU A 59 -15.14 9.90 11.32
C GLU A 59 -13.95 9.16 11.97
N GLY A 60 -12.78 9.82 11.99
CA GLY A 60 -11.53 9.29 12.53
C GLY A 60 -10.78 8.36 11.59
N GLU A 61 -11.31 8.02 10.41
CA GLU A 61 -10.54 7.35 9.38
C GLU A 61 -9.46 8.27 8.80
N LYS A 62 -8.34 7.69 8.40
CA LYS A 62 -7.40 8.36 7.51
C LYS A 62 -7.67 7.91 6.09
N ALA A 63 -7.65 8.88 5.17
CA ALA A 63 -7.81 8.66 3.76
C ALA A 63 -6.61 9.22 3.01
N ASN A 64 -6.08 8.44 2.07
CA ASN A 64 -5.12 8.93 1.09
C ASN A 64 -5.72 8.76 -0.30
N PHE A 65 -5.70 9.83 -1.09
CA PHE A 65 -6.09 9.87 -2.49
C PHE A 65 -4.88 10.27 -3.32
N ALA A 66 -4.59 9.53 -4.39
CA ALA A 66 -3.50 9.82 -5.31
C ALA A 66 -4.01 9.74 -6.75
N LEU A 67 -3.82 10.82 -7.51
CA LEU A 67 -4.17 10.90 -8.92
C LEU A 67 -2.91 10.87 -9.76
N PHE A 68 -2.90 10.02 -10.78
CA PHE A 68 -1.85 9.90 -11.76
C PHE A 68 -2.41 10.20 -13.15
N SER A 69 -1.83 11.14 -13.87
CA SER A 69 -2.14 11.39 -15.28
C SER A 69 -0.91 11.91 -16.02
N ALA A 70 -0.66 11.33 -17.20
CA ALA A 70 0.35 11.82 -18.13
C ALA A 70 -0.22 12.84 -19.14
N ASP A 71 -1.55 12.91 -19.26
CA ASP A 71 -2.23 13.66 -20.32
C ASP A 71 -2.58 15.09 -19.90
N PHE A 72 -2.75 15.33 -18.59
CA PHE A 72 -3.09 16.65 -18.07
C PHE A 72 -2.60 16.88 -16.64
N ASN A 73 -2.44 18.16 -16.28
CA ASN A 73 -2.07 18.59 -14.93
C ASN A 73 -3.32 18.64 -14.04
N GLY A 74 -3.75 17.47 -13.57
CA GLY A 74 -4.90 17.32 -12.71
C GLY A 74 -4.67 17.80 -11.28
N ARG A 75 -5.77 18.12 -10.59
CA ARG A 75 -5.82 18.34 -9.15
C ARG A 75 -6.98 17.57 -8.52
N LEU A 76 -6.88 17.26 -7.24
CA LEU A 76 -7.93 16.65 -6.45
C LEU A 76 -8.64 17.70 -5.59
N VAL A 77 -9.96 17.58 -5.49
CA VAL A 77 -10.79 18.40 -4.59
C VAL A 77 -11.72 17.49 -3.80
N LEU A 78 -11.54 17.43 -2.49
CA LEU A 78 -12.37 16.66 -1.58
C LEU A 78 -13.44 17.56 -0.95
N VAL A 79 -14.70 17.17 -1.11
CA VAL A 79 -15.89 17.88 -0.65
C VAL A 79 -16.58 17.08 0.43
N ASP A 80 -16.90 17.74 1.54
CA ASP A 80 -17.56 17.14 2.69
C ASP A 80 -19.05 16.81 2.41
N PRO A 81 -19.71 16.03 3.29
CA PRO A 81 -21.12 15.70 3.16
C PRO A 81 -22.08 16.91 3.17
N LYS A 82 -21.61 18.10 3.55
CA LYS A 82 -22.38 19.36 3.52
C LYS A 82 -22.17 20.14 2.22
N GLY A 83 -21.39 19.60 1.28
CA GLY A 83 -21.09 20.22 0.00
C GLY A 83 -19.99 21.29 0.06
N LYS A 84 -19.25 21.40 1.17
CA LYS A 84 -18.16 22.35 1.31
C LYS A 84 -16.83 21.72 0.90
N VAL A 85 -15.99 22.47 0.18
CA VAL A 85 -14.62 22.05 -0.09
C VAL A 85 -13.85 21.93 1.22
N TYR A 86 -13.44 20.71 1.55
CA TYR A 86 -12.68 20.41 2.76
C TYR A 86 -11.17 20.50 2.50
N LYS A 87 -10.69 19.88 1.41
CA LYS A 87 -9.27 19.85 1.06
C LYS A 87 -9.05 19.83 -0.44
N GLN A 88 -7.93 20.39 -0.89
CA GLN A 88 -7.48 20.38 -2.27
C GLN A 88 -6.03 19.91 -2.32
N SER A 89 -5.65 19.19 -3.37
CA SER A 89 -4.24 18.85 -3.58
C SER A 89 -3.42 20.08 -3.95
N GLY A 90 -2.11 19.99 -3.76
CA GLY A 90 -1.16 20.95 -4.33
C GLY A 90 -1.02 20.80 -5.86
N GLU A 91 -0.01 21.47 -6.39
CA GLU A 91 0.41 21.33 -7.80
C GLU A 91 0.93 19.91 -8.08
N ALA A 92 0.72 19.45 -9.31
CA ALA A 92 1.22 18.17 -9.77
C ALA A 92 2.76 18.15 -9.81
N ARG A 93 3.34 17.05 -9.33
CA ARG A 93 4.76 16.74 -9.45
C ARG A 93 4.87 15.41 -10.17
N ASP A 94 5.58 15.39 -11.28
CA ASP A 94 5.78 14.20 -12.11
C ASP A 94 4.47 13.47 -12.49
N GLY A 95 3.44 14.26 -12.83
CA GLY A 95 2.12 13.75 -13.22
C GLY A 95 1.29 13.19 -12.05
N MET A 96 1.70 13.43 -10.81
CA MET A 96 1.01 12.97 -9.60
C MET A 96 0.57 14.12 -8.69
N VAL A 97 -0.62 14.00 -8.12
CA VAL A 97 -1.07 14.80 -6.96
C VAL A 97 -1.67 13.89 -5.90
N SER A 98 -1.64 14.31 -4.63
CA SER A 98 -2.28 13.56 -3.55
C SER A 98 -2.97 14.42 -2.49
N ILE A 99 -3.89 13.79 -1.76
CA ILE A 99 -4.51 14.30 -0.54
C ILE A 99 -4.41 13.21 0.51
N LEU A 100 -3.63 13.45 1.57
CA LEU A 100 -3.65 12.66 2.80
C LEU A 100 -4.40 13.45 3.88
N THR A 101 -5.43 12.87 4.49
CA THR A 101 -6.23 13.56 5.51
C THR A 101 -6.87 12.61 6.50
N GLU A 102 -7.20 13.12 7.69
CA GLU A 102 -8.12 12.48 8.63
C GLU A 102 -9.55 13.00 8.37
N ILE A 103 -10.55 12.13 8.52
CA ILE A 103 -11.95 12.42 8.22
C ILE A 103 -12.66 12.92 9.48
N PRO A 104 -13.14 14.18 9.52
CA PRO A 104 -13.69 14.76 10.74
C PRO A 104 -15.17 14.46 10.96
N ILE A 105 -15.90 14.01 9.93
CA ILE A 105 -17.32 13.68 10.00
C ILE A 105 -17.65 12.52 9.07
N SER A 106 -18.48 11.59 9.55
CA SER A 106 -18.99 10.49 8.74
C SER A 106 -20.01 10.97 7.70
N GLY A 107 -20.03 10.34 6.53
CA GLY A 107 -21.06 10.54 5.51
C GLY A 107 -20.58 10.24 4.09
N ASP A 108 -21.38 10.66 3.11
CA ASP A 108 -21.03 10.54 1.70
C ASP A 108 -20.19 11.74 1.26
N TRP A 109 -18.91 11.50 1.05
CA TRP A 109 -17.95 12.50 0.55
C TRP A 109 -17.89 12.45 -0.97
N ILE A 110 -17.51 13.58 -1.59
CA ILE A 110 -17.28 13.62 -3.03
C ILE A 110 -15.83 14.01 -3.30
N LEU A 111 -15.09 13.14 -3.97
CA LEU A 111 -13.77 13.45 -4.51
C LEU A 111 -13.90 13.84 -5.98
N TYR A 112 -13.45 15.03 -6.34
CA TYR A 112 -13.37 15.46 -7.72
C TYR A 112 -11.95 15.34 -8.25
N VAL A 113 -11.81 14.69 -9.42
CA VAL A 113 -10.67 14.85 -10.32
C VAL A 113 -10.95 16.06 -11.21
N VAL A 114 -10.07 17.05 -11.18
CA VAL A 114 -10.29 18.34 -11.83
C VAL A 114 -9.12 18.68 -12.75
N GLY A 115 -9.44 19.02 -13.99
CA GLY A 115 -8.50 19.55 -14.98
C GLY A 115 -8.88 20.96 -15.42
N GLY A 116 -8.02 21.59 -16.23
CA GLY A 116 -8.26 22.85 -16.91
C GLY A 116 -9.42 22.80 -17.92
N LYS A 117 -9.71 23.96 -18.55
CA LYS A 117 -10.81 24.10 -19.51
C LYS A 117 -10.72 23.12 -20.69
N ASN A 118 -9.50 22.95 -21.20
CA ASN A 118 -9.20 22.17 -22.38
C ASN A 118 -8.55 20.82 -22.04
N ASP A 119 -8.39 20.51 -20.75
CA ASP A 119 -7.72 19.29 -20.32
C ASP A 119 -8.62 18.09 -20.59
N THR A 120 -8.07 17.10 -21.26
CA THR A 120 -8.70 15.82 -21.56
C THR A 120 -7.65 14.73 -21.55
N GLY A 121 -8.01 13.52 -21.16
CA GLY A 121 -7.09 12.39 -21.13
C GLY A 121 -7.42 11.40 -20.04
N GLU A 122 -6.66 10.31 -20.03
CA GLU A 122 -6.81 9.22 -19.09
C GLU A 122 -6.11 9.53 -17.75
N PHE A 123 -6.62 8.92 -16.70
CA PHE A 123 -6.05 9.00 -15.36
C PHE A 123 -6.28 7.70 -14.58
N ALA A 124 -5.43 7.50 -13.58
CA ALA A 124 -5.63 6.50 -12.53
C ALA A 124 -5.79 7.22 -11.19
N LEU A 125 -6.91 6.98 -10.52
CA LEU A 125 -7.16 7.41 -9.15
C LEU A 125 -6.96 6.21 -8.23
N ARG A 126 -5.99 6.31 -7.33
CA ARG A 126 -5.74 5.33 -6.27
C ARG A 126 -6.20 5.92 -4.94
N TYR A 127 -6.85 5.13 -4.12
CA TYR A 127 -7.21 5.57 -2.78
C TYR A 127 -7.12 4.46 -1.76
N ALA A 128 -6.79 4.85 -0.53
CA ALA A 128 -6.73 3.95 0.60
C ALA A 128 -7.37 4.57 1.84
N PHE A 129 -8.05 3.73 2.62
CA PHE A 129 -8.70 4.08 3.87
C PHE A 129 -8.21 3.18 4.99
N ALA A 130 -7.97 3.75 6.15
CA ALA A 130 -7.63 3.00 7.34
C ALA A 130 -8.21 3.68 8.57
N ALA A 131 -8.71 2.88 9.51
CA ALA A 131 -9.05 3.40 10.83
C ALA A 131 -7.79 3.93 11.52
N SER A 132 -7.93 4.95 12.37
CA SER A 132 -6.77 5.57 13.04
C SER A 132 -5.91 4.58 13.84
N ASN A 133 -6.53 3.58 14.46
CA ASN A 133 -5.82 2.51 15.17
C ASN A 133 -5.05 1.56 14.24
N SER A 134 -5.47 1.40 13.00
CA SER A 134 -4.80 0.54 12.01
C SER A 134 -3.46 1.11 11.55
N LEU A 135 -3.26 2.42 11.71
CA LEU A 135 -2.01 3.12 11.38
C LEU A 135 -1.09 3.33 12.59
N ASN A 136 -1.48 2.86 13.78
CA ASN A 136 -0.70 3.07 14.99
C ASN A 136 0.47 2.09 15.06
N ILE A 137 1.68 2.61 14.90
CA ILE A 137 2.91 1.84 15.07
C ILE A 137 3.39 2.01 16.51
N SER A 138 3.45 0.89 17.24
CA SER A 138 3.95 0.89 18.62
C SER A 138 5.40 0.41 18.68
N SER A 139 6.23 1.07 19.49
CA SER A 139 7.66 0.74 19.66
C SER A 139 7.90 -0.59 20.39
N ASN A 140 6.86 -1.24 20.88
CA ASN A 140 6.90 -2.56 21.50
C ASN A 140 6.27 -3.67 20.64
N MET A 141 6.02 -3.39 19.35
CA MET A 141 5.53 -4.43 18.44
C MET A 141 6.60 -5.51 18.28
N ASP A 142 6.22 -6.74 18.62
CA ASP A 142 7.03 -7.90 18.28
C ASP A 142 7.11 -8.09 16.76
N PHE A 143 8.00 -8.97 16.33
CA PHE A 143 8.23 -9.22 14.92
C PHE A 143 6.99 -9.69 14.15
N CYS A 144 6.14 -10.54 14.73
CA CYS A 144 4.95 -11.02 14.03
C CYS A 144 3.91 -9.92 13.88
N SER A 145 3.70 -9.11 14.93
CA SER A 145 2.82 -7.95 14.90
C SER A 145 3.31 -6.91 13.90
N SER A 146 4.63 -6.66 13.86
CA SER A 146 5.27 -5.78 12.89
C SER A 146 5.09 -6.29 11.45
N LEU A 147 5.32 -7.58 11.22
CA LEU A 147 5.18 -8.18 9.89
C LEU A 147 3.72 -8.17 9.43
N ASN A 148 2.78 -8.55 10.30
CA ASN A 148 1.34 -8.54 9.99
C ASN A 148 0.83 -7.13 9.70
N PHE A 149 1.32 -6.13 10.44
CA PHE A 149 1.08 -4.73 10.16
C PHE A 149 1.54 -4.38 8.74
N LEU A 150 2.78 -4.68 8.37
CA LEU A 150 3.29 -4.37 7.04
C LEU A 150 2.55 -5.11 5.91
N ILE A 151 2.21 -6.39 6.11
CA ILE A 151 1.42 -7.18 5.16
C ILE A 151 0.07 -6.52 4.89
N ALA A 152 -0.62 -6.06 5.94
CA ALA A 152 -1.93 -5.44 5.79
C ALA A 152 -1.90 -4.13 5.00
N HIS A 153 -0.77 -3.41 5.04
CA HIS A 153 -0.58 -2.14 4.33
C HIS A 153 0.05 -2.30 2.94
N ALA A 154 0.55 -3.50 2.62
CA ALA A 154 1.17 -3.79 1.33
C ALA A 154 0.18 -3.66 0.16
N ALA A 155 -1.08 -4.04 0.38
CA ALA A 155 -2.15 -3.88 -0.60
C ALA A 155 -2.37 -2.42 -1.02
N ALA A 156 -2.06 -1.47 -0.13
CA ALA A 156 -2.13 -0.04 -0.40
C ALA A 156 -0.78 0.57 -0.81
N HIS A 157 0.21 -0.26 -1.18
CA HIS A 157 1.57 0.15 -1.54
C HIS A 157 2.20 1.10 -0.50
N PHE A 158 1.87 0.90 0.77
CA PHE A 158 2.33 1.75 1.88
C PHE A 158 2.01 3.26 1.70
N MET A 159 1.04 3.62 0.85
CA MET A 159 0.74 5.02 0.53
C MET A 159 0.32 5.83 1.77
N MET A 160 -0.12 5.17 2.84
CA MET A 160 -0.55 5.81 4.08
C MET A 160 0.60 6.15 5.05
N PHE A 161 1.85 5.81 4.74
CA PHE A 161 2.99 6.04 5.63
C PHE A 161 4.12 6.86 5.01
N PRO A 162 4.62 7.87 5.74
CA PRO A 162 5.98 8.35 5.56
C PRO A 162 6.97 7.27 6.01
N VAL A 163 7.94 6.93 5.15
CA VAL A 163 8.99 5.93 5.46
C VAL A 163 9.77 6.27 6.74
N ASP A 164 9.98 7.56 7.00
CA ASP A 164 10.65 8.02 8.23
C ASP A 164 9.94 7.58 9.52
N GLN A 165 8.60 7.45 9.49
CA GLN A 165 7.85 6.93 10.63
C GLN A 165 8.10 5.45 10.86
N LEU A 166 8.31 4.66 9.79
CA LEU A 166 8.67 3.25 9.89
C LEU A 166 10.09 3.11 10.46
N ASN A 167 11.05 3.85 9.92
CA ASN A 167 12.45 3.81 10.38
C ASN A 167 12.61 4.28 11.84
N GLY A 168 11.81 5.27 12.27
CA GLY A 168 11.81 5.77 13.64
C GLY A 168 10.89 5.01 14.62
N SER A 169 10.19 3.98 14.16
CA SER A 169 9.11 3.35 14.93
C SER A 169 9.57 2.56 16.15
N GLY A 170 10.80 2.05 16.14
CA GLY A 170 11.27 1.08 17.13
C GLY A 170 10.62 -0.30 17.02
N MET A 171 9.87 -0.59 15.95
CA MET A 171 9.38 -1.94 15.67
C MET A 171 10.53 -2.93 15.65
N GLU A 172 10.33 -4.12 16.22
CA GLU A 172 11.40 -5.12 16.28
C GLU A 172 11.95 -5.47 14.89
N LEU A 173 11.08 -5.53 13.87
CA LEU A 173 11.45 -5.83 12.49
C LEU A 173 12.41 -4.80 11.87
N MET A 174 12.33 -3.55 12.31
CA MET A 174 13.27 -2.50 11.91
C MET A 174 14.55 -2.59 12.75
N GLY A 175 14.51 -3.15 13.95
CA GLY A 175 15.67 -3.24 14.82
C GLY A 175 16.26 -1.85 15.14
N ARG A 176 17.52 -1.81 15.59
CA ARG A 176 18.19 -0.53 15.93
C ARG A 176 18.74 0.22 14.71
N ASN A 177 19.01 -0.50 13.62
CA ASN A 177 19.71 0.03 12.44
C ASN A 177 19.00 -0.33 11.13
N GLY A 178 17.77 -0.83 11.17
CA GLY A 178 17.04 -1.16 9.96
C GLY A 178 16.76 0.10 9.17
N ASN A 179 16.95 -0.03 7.86
CA ASN A 179 16.61 0.98 6.90
C ASN A 179 15.51 0.40 6.01
N ALA A 180 14.32 0.98 6.09
CA ALA A 180 13.22 0.71 5.21
C ALA A 180 13.15 1.77 4.11
N GLU A 181 12.85 1.33 2.89
CA GLU A 181 12.72 2.17 1.70
C GLU A 181 11.55 1.66 0.87
N ILE A 182 10.75 2.56 0.29
CA ILE A 182 9.71 2.18 -0.66
C ILE A 182 10.33 2.14 -2.06
N ASN A 183 10.20 1.01 -2.75
CA ASN A 183 10.56 0.89 -4.15
C ASN A 183 9.52 1.60 -5.02
N GLU A 184 9.86 2.76 -5.56
CA GLU A 184 8.96 3.58 -6.37
C GLU A 184 8.43 2.84 -7.61
N LYS A 185 9.18 1.86 -8.13
CA LYS A 185 8.81 1.12 -9.35
C LYS A 185 7.59 0.23 -9.14
N ASP A 186 7.49 -0.42 -7.97
CA ASP A 186 6.48 -1.45 -7.75
C ASP A 186 5.77 -1.38 -6.39
N GLY A 187 6.05 -0.32 -5.62
CA GLY A 187 5.41 -0.01 -4.35
C GLY A 187 5.79 -0.96 -3.20
N SER A 188 6.81 -1.81 -3.37
CA SER A 188 7.23 -2.71 -2.30
C SER A 188 8.00 -1.97 -1.21
N LEU A 189 7.85 -2.38 0.04
CA LEU A 189 8.69 -1.93 1.14
C LEU A 189 9.89 -2.87 1.28
N ASN A 190 11.08 -2.30 1.13
CA ASN A 190 12.37 -2.98 1.23
C ASN A 190 13.01 -2.64 2.56
N ILE A 191 13.28 -3.64 3.40
CA ILE A 191 13.85 -3.48 4.75
C ILE A 191 15.20 -4.20 4.79
N THR A 192 16.27 -3.44 4.98
CA THR A 192 17.61 -4.00 5.14
C THR A 192 17.79 -4.52 6.57
N ILE A 193 17.85 -5.84 6.72
CA ILE A 193 18.02 -6.53 8.01
C ILE A 193 19.49 -6.62 8.40
N TYR A 194 20.36 -6.81 7.41
CA TYR A 194 21.81 -6.89 7.60
C TYR A 194 22.51 -6.30 6.37
N GLU A 195 23.61 -5.58 6.60
CA GLU A 195 24.55 -5.15 5.58
C GLU A 195 25.98 -5.18 6.15
N GLY A 196 26.90 -5.86 5.47
CA GLY A 196 28.29 -5.97 5.92
C GLY A 196 29.14 -6.94 5.10
N ALA A 197 30.42 -7.11 5.45
CA ALA A 197 31.36 -7.95 4.71
C ALA A 197 31.42 -9.42 5.19
N ASP A 198 30.68 -9.78 6.26
CA ASP A 198 30.76 -11.11 6.88
C ASP A 198 29.60 -12.01 6.38
N GLU A 199 29.93 -12.94 5.48
CA GLU A 199 28.98 -13.89 4.91
C GLU A 199 28.25 -14.74 5.97
N ASN A 200 28.97 -15.17 7.00
CA ASN A 200 28.41 -16.04 8.04
C ASN A 200 27.40 -15.29 8.89
N ARG A 201 27.65 -13.99 9.17
CA ARG A 201 26.67 -13.13 9.83
C ARG A 201 25.44 -12.92 8.95
N ALA A 202 25.63 -12.61 7.67
CA ALA A 202 24.51 -12.47 6.73
C ALA A 202 23.67 -13.76 6.65
N LYS A 203 24.30 -14.93 6.57
CA LYS A 203 23.62 -16.22 6.55
C LYS A 203 22.85 -16.50 7.84
N THR A 204 23.44 -16.18 9.00
CA THR A 204 22.76 -16.28 10.30
C THR A 204 21.54 -15.36 10.35
N SER A 205 21.68 -14.08 9.97
CA SER A 205 20.57 -13.13 9.91
C SER A 205 19.47 -13.55 8.95
N PHE A 206 19.83 -14.10 7.78
CA PHE A 206 18.87 -14.65 6.82
C PHE A 206 18.07 -15.81 7.44
N ASN A 207 18.75 -16.81 8.02
CA ASN A 207 18.10 -17.98 8.59
C ASN A 207 17.19 -17.64 9.78
N ASP A 208 17.66 -16.76 10.67
CA ASP A 208 16.85 -16.26 11.79
C ASP A 208 15.57 -15.58 11.30
N THR A 209 15.72 -14.61 10.40
CA THR A 209 14.58 -13.85 9.85
C THR A 209 13.63 -14.75 9.07
N TYR A 210 14.15 -15.67 8.25
CA TYR A 210 13.35 -16.67 7.52
C TYR A 210 12.54 -17.55 8.47
N SER A 211 13.16 -18.05 9.55
CA SER A 211 12.46 -18.87 10.55
C SER A 211 11.35 -18.06 11.22
N ARG A 212 11.60 -16.79 11.55
CA ARG A 212 10.63 -15.91 12.20
C ARG A 212 9.46 -15.58 11.28
N ILE A 213 9.72 -15.26 10.00
CA ILE A 213 8.66 -15.07 9.00
C ILE A 213 7.77 -16.31 8.94
N THR A 214 8.38 -17.50 8.79
CA THR A 214 7.66 -18.78 8.71
C THR A 214 6.77 -19.01 9.93
N ASN A 215 7.24 -18.64 11.13
CA ASN A 215 6.46 -18.76 12.36
C ASN A 215 5.28 -17.77 12.44
N CYS A 216 5.35 -16.63 11.75
CA CYS A 216 4.31 -15.61 11.81
C CYS A 216 3.20 -15.79 10.77
N ILE A 217 3.55 -16.18 9.53
CA ILE A 217 2.60 -16.17 8.40
C ILE A 217 1.79 -17.47 8.24
N GLY A 218 2.05 -18.50 9.05
CA GLY A 218 1.23 -19.71 9.07
C GLY A 218 1.32 -20.56 7.79
N ASP A 219 0.18 -20.83 7.16
CA ASP A 219 0.03 -21.79 6.06
C ASP A 219 0.22 -21.19 4.64
N TRP A 220 0.95 -20.08 4.55
CA TRP A 220 1.31 -19.48 3.27
C TRP A 220 2.15 -20.43 2.41
N ASN A 221 1.96 -20.34 1.09
CA ASN A 221 2.83 -21.05 0.16
C ASN A 221 4.19 -20.37 0.10
N SER A 222 5.24 -21.12 -0.26
CA SER A 222 6.57 -20.56 -0.48
C SER A 222 7.19 -21.04 -1.79
N ALA A 223 8.06 -20.20 -2.36
CA ALA A 223 8.87 -20.51 -3.53
C ALA A 223 10.31 -20.03 -3.31
N GLU A 224 11.27 -20.80 -3.85
CA GLU A 224 12.68 -20.38 -3.91
C GLU A 224 12.86 -19.25 -4.93
N ILE A 225 13.74 -18.31 -4.61
CA ILE A 225 14.19 -17.24 -5.51
C ILE A 225 15.59 -17.62 -5.96
N HIS A 226 15.72 -18.02 -7.22
CA HIS A 226 17.01 -18.27 -7.83
C HIS A 226 17.53 -17.01 -8.54
N SER A 227 18.84 -16.78 -8.46
CA SER A 227 19.52 -15.72 -9.20
C SER A 227 19.20 -15.81 -10.69
N LYS A 228 18.67 -14.74 -11.27
CA LYS A 228 18.66 -14.54 -12.72
C LYS A 228 19.88 -13.69 -13.01
N ASN A 229 20.83 -14.20 -13.79
CA ASN A 229 22.07 -13.55 -14.19
C ASN A 229 21.87 -12.09 -14.64
N GLU A 230 21.83 -11.16 -13.69
CA GLU A 230 21.78 -9.71 -13.89
C GLU A 230 22.97 -9.12 -13.13
N LYS A 231 23.72 -8.27 -13.81
CA LYS A 231 25.17 -8.14 -13.72
C LYS A 231 25.73 -7.50 -12.44
N GLU A 232 24.94 -7.29 -11.40
CA GLU A 232 25.31 -6.48 -10.24
C GLU A 232 24.98 -7.12 -8.88
N GLU A 233 24.03 -8.06 -8.83
CA GLU A 233 23.59 -8.68 -7.58
C GLU A 233 23.46 -10.19 -7.73
N ASP A 234 24.22 -10.95 -6.93
CA ASP A 234 24.09 -12.40 -6.89
C ASP A 234 23.20 -12.81 -5.71
N ILE A 235 22.00 -13.30 -6.01
CA ILE A 235 21.08 -13.83 -5.00
C ILE A 235 21.59 -15.22 -4.58
N LEU A 236 22.27 -15.27 -3.45
CA LEU A 236 22.81 -16.51 -2.89
C LEU A 236 21.71 -17.42 -2.34
N ASN A 237 20.68 -16.82 -1.75
CA ASN A 237 19.51 -17.50 -1.24
C ASN A 237 18.31 -16.55 -1.25
N GLY A 238 17.12 -17.05 -1.51
CA GLY A 238 15.92 -16.25 -1.36
C GLY A 238 14.65 -17.08 -1.32
N LYS A 239 13.67 -16.56 -0.59
CA LYS A 239 12.37 -17.19 -0.41
C LYS A 239 11.29 -16.12 -0.59
N THR A 240 10.24 -16.45 -1.33
CA THR A 240 9.01 -15.66 -1.39
C THR A 240 7.87 -16.47 -0.82
N PHE A 241 7.11 -15.85 0.08
CA PHE A 241 5.88 -16.36 0.65
C PHE A 241 4.69 -15.61 0.06
N PHE A 242 3.59 -16.31 -0.17
CA PHE A 242 2.36 -15.74 -0.69
C PHE A 242 1.13 -16.47 -0.14
N GLU A 243 0.05 -15.71 0.07
CA GLU A 243 -1.18 -16.21 0.65
C GLU A 243 -1.81 -17.32 -0.20
N LYS A 244 -2.34 -18.34 0.47
CA LYS A 244 -2.94 -19.50 -0.20
C LYS A 244 -4.26 -19.11 -0.86
N GLY A 245 -4.34 -19.30 -2.17
CA GLY A 245 -5.55 -18.98 -2.95
C GLY A 245 -5.62 -17.53 -3.42
N ASN A 246 -4.67 -16.67 -3.04
CA ASN A 246 -4.64 -15.26 -3.43
C ASN A 246 -3.29 -14.92 -4.11
N LYS A 247 -3.18 -15.17 -5.42
CA LYS A 247 -1.92 -14.98 -6.17
C LYS A 247 -1.51 -13.52 -6.31
N ASP A 248 -2.48 -12.61 -6.23
CA ASP A 248 -2.31 -11.17 -6.36
C ASP A 248 -2.30 -10.46 -5.00
N GLY A 249 -2.46 -11.23 -3.91
CA GLY A 249 -2.36 -10.72 -2.55
C GLY A 249 -0.93 -10.39 -2.14
N ALA A 250 -0.80 -10.06 -0.86
CA ALA A 250 0.47 -9.68 -0.28
C ALA A 250 1.52 -10.81 -0.39
N LYS A 251 2.77 -10.40 -0.55
CA LYS A 251 3.95 -11.24 -0.71
C LYS A 251 5.02 -10.75 0.24
N VAL A 252 5.63 -11.69 0.94
CA VAL A 252 6.79 -11.43 1.79
C VAL A 252 7.96 -12.16 1.17
N SER A 253 9.05 -11.48 0.88
CA SER A 253 10.26 -12.12 0.36
C SER A 253 11.45 -11.79 1.24
N ILE A 254 12.34 -12.77 1.44
CA ILE A 254 13.64 -12.55 2.07
C ILE A 254 14.72 -13.00 1.10
N LYS A 255 15.76 -12.17 0.93
CA LYS A 255 16.89 -12.43 0.04
C LYS A 255 18.20 -12.22 0.79
N MET A 256 19.17 -13.10 0.55
CA MET A 256 20.58 -12.89 0.88
C MET A 256 21.31 -12.60 -0.44
N ILE A 257 21.83 -11.39 -0.55
CA ILE A 257 22.43 -10.87 -1.77
C ILE A 257 23.92 -10.66 -1.52
N ARG A 258 24.76 -11.14 -2.44
CA ARG A 258 26.17 -10.77 -2.53
C ARG A 258 26.33 -9.66 -3.55
N GLN A 259 26.97 -8.58 -3.15
CA GLN A 259 27.20 -7.40 -3.96
C GLN A 259 28.70 -7.09 -4.01
N ASN A 260 29.17 -6.62 -5.16
CA ASN A 260 30.50 -6.02 -5.26
C ASN A 260 30.37 -4.53 -4.90
N ASN A 261 31.29 -4.00 -4.10
CA ASN A 261 31.24 -2.59 -3.74
C ASN A 261 31.48 -1.74 -5.00
N PRO A 262 30.58 -0.79 -5.35
CA PRO A 262 30.71 0.01 -6.55
C PRO A 262 31.95 0.91 -6.56
N THR A 263 32.50 1.23 -5.38
CA THR A 263 33.72 2.02 -5.24
C THR A 263 34.99 1.17 -5.14
N ASP A 264 34.87 -0.13 -4.87
CA ASP A 264 35.98 -1.07 -4.75
C ASP A 264 35.54 -2.48 -5.17
N TYR A 265 35.75 -2.81 -6.45
CA TYR A 265 35.34 -4.10 -7.02
C TYR A 265 35.93 -5.33 -6.31
N ASN A 266 37.00 -5.16 -5.51
CA ASN A 266 37.58 -6.26 -4.74
C ASN A 266 36.89 -6.48 -3.39
N LYS A 267 36.05 -5.52 -2.96
CA LYS A 267 35.35 -5.58 -1.68
C LYS A 267 33.95 -6.16 -1.89
N ILE A 268 33.74 -7.34 -1.35
CA ILE A 268 32.43 -8.01 -1.33
C ILE A 268 31.67 -7.54 -0.10
N SER A 269 30.39 -7.23 -0.27
CA SER A 269 29.42 -7.07 0.80
C SER A 269 28.26 -8.03 0.63
N TYR A 270 27.59 -8.30 1.74
CA TYR A 270 26.42 -9.14 1.84
C TYR A 270 25.29 -8.32 2.44
N ARG A 271 24.11 -8.46 1.86
CA ARG A 271 22.89 -7.79 2.31
C ARG A 271 21.78 -8.81 2.52
N VAL A 272 21.09 -8.72 3.65
CA VAL A 272 19.84 -9.46 3.90
C VAL A 272 18.68 -8.49 3.78
N LEU A 273 17.83 -8.72 2.78
CA LEU A 273 16.74 -7.83 2.42
C LEU A 273 15.40 -8.54 2.63
N LEU A 274 14.55 -7.97 3.47
CA LEU A 274 13.13 -8.31 3.55
C LEU A 274 12.35 -7.38 2.62
N ILE A 275 11.44 -7.94 1.84
CA ILE A 275 10.60 -7.21 0.89
C ILE A 275 9.15 -7.55 1.20
N VAL A 276 8.33 -6.55 1.47
CA VAL A 276 6.88 -6.71 1.64
C VAL A 276 6.19 -6.01 0.48
N LYS A 277 5.33 -6.73 -0.24
CA LYS A 277 4.66 -6.26 -1.45
C LYS A 277 3.20 -6.66 -1.46
#